data_AF-A0A9E2A9N3-F1
#
_entry.id   AF-A0A9E2A9N3-F1
#
_cell.length_a   1.000
_cell.length_b   1.000
_cell.length_c   1.000
_cell.angle_alpha   90.00
_cell.angle_beta   90.00
_cell.angle_gamma   90.00
#
_symmetry.space_group_name_H-M   'P 1'
#
loop_
_entity.id
_entity.type
_entity.pdbx_description
1 polymer ?
#
loop_
_entity_poly.entity_id
_entity_poly.type
_entity_poly.pdbx_seq_one_letter_code
_entity_poly.pdbx_strand_id
1 'polypeptide(L)'
;MIIKKLPILLITILALAGAHGAAADYVAYSLGEKGKSPLPERIDKVDTKYLLNIEWGDYAGRQARLGVLEVDNNSAANSYTVSTMMGDINYSDSSTGVPVNGIEAIVIDSLSQTGRFRLVERTELGDVLAEQDLASSGRVAKPSGAKTGNVLGAEYLVQLVVTDYETNTSGTDKGIGGLLTKKVPLLGGVKAGSSTGRVGLNVRLIDAETSEITFTKQIEAVIKETNLSFGGAGLIGDVGLGGFMSQYSKTPVGQAVIAGINQAVFELIKQVGAKPAEGSIVKADAAQIYTNLGADSVAAGDRLEVLKQGEELIDPETGISLGGSMTSLGEIEISQVQEKFSIARPVSLSATPDRGDKVRATKAAAPLEFAKSWKKPK
;
A
#
# COMPACT_ATOMS: atom_id res chain seq x y z
N MET A 1 -19.72 -29.61 53.63
CA MET A 1 -19.91 -28.87 52.37
C MET A 1 -18.79 -27.83 52.28
N ILE A 2 -17.67 -28.22 51.68
CA ILE A 2 -16.40 -27.47 51.72
C ILE A 2 -16.29 -26.65 50.42
N ILE A 3 -16.34 -25.33 50.55
CA ILE A 3 -16.19 -24.37 49.47
C ILE A 3 -14.69 -24.26 49.14
N LYS A 4 -14.26 -24.82 48.01
CA LYS A 4 -12.91 -24.59 47.46
C LYS A 4 -12.88 -23.20 46.80
N LYS A 5 -12.08 -22.28 47.35
CA LYS A 5 -11.68 -21.05 46.66
C LYS A 5 -10.67 -21.39 45.56
N LEU A 6 -10.96 -21.00 44.32
CA LEU A 6 -10.05 -21.07 43.19
C LEU A 6 -9.27 -19.75 43.11
N PRO A 7 -7.93 -19.73 42.95
CA PRO A 7 -7.19 -18.49 42.80
C PRO A 7 -7.30 -17.99 41.35
N ILE A 8 -7.66 -16.72 41.20
CA ILE A 8 -7.64 -15.99 39.93
C ILE A 8 -6.17 -15.66 39.63
N LEU A 9 -5.61 -16.30 38.60
CA LEU A 9 -4.27 -16.01 38.09
C LEU A 9 -4.35 -14.72 37.26
N LEU A 10 -3.89 -13.61 37.84
CA LEU A 10 -3.73 -12.34 37.14
C LEU A 10 -2.49 -12.45 36.23
N ILE A 11 -2.70 -12.70 34.94
CA ILE A 11 -1.63 -12.66 33.94
C ILE A 11 -1.36 -11.18 33.65
N THR A 12 -0.36 -10.63 34.32
CA THR A 12 0.20 -9.31 33.99
C THR A 12 1.01 -9.46 32.70
N ILE A 13 0.42 -9.10 31.56
CA ILE A 13 1.16 -8.93 30.31
C ILE A 13 2.01 -7.67 30.50
N LEU A 14 3.28 -7.87 30.83
CA LEU A 14 4.28 -6.82 30.85
C LEU A 14 4.56 -6.43 29.38
N ALA A 15 3.82 -5.42 28.89
CA ALA A 15 4.16 -4.77 27.63
C ALA A 15 5.54 -4.14 27.83
N LEU A 16 6.55 -4.73 27.19
CA LEU A 16 7.90 -4.18 27.12
C LEU A 16 7.80 -2.90 26.27
N ALA A 17 7.57 -1.76 26.91
CA ALA A 17 7.67 -0.46 26.29
C ALA A 17 9.15 -0.23 25.95
N GLY A 18 9.58 -0.71 24.79
CA GLY A 18 10.83 -0.32 24.17
C GLY A 18 10.77 1.18 23.93
N ALA A 19 11.57 1.93 24.68
CA ALA A 19 11.79 3.35 24.45
C ALA A 19 12.35 3.56 23.04
N HIS A 20 11.47 3.82 22.06
CA HIS A 20 11.85 4.19 20.71
C HIS A 20 12.20 5.69 20.69
N GLY A 21 13.40 6.00 21.18
CA GLY A 21 14.15 7.13 20.62
C GLY A 21 14.71 6.72 19.26
N ALA A 22 13.84 6.46 18.28
CA ALA A 22 14.26 6.04 16.94
C ALA A 22 14.31 7.26 16.02
N ALA A 23 15.48 7.52 15.45
CA ALA A 23 15.58 8.35 14.26
C ALA A 23 14.60 7.81 13.20
N ALA A 24 14.01 8.70 12.41
CA ALA A 24 13.09 8.31 11.34
C ALA A 24 13.77 7.28 10.42
N ASP A 25 13.11 6.14 10.19
CA ASP A 25 13.61 5.09 9.31
C ASP A 25 13.53 5.56 7.84
N TYR A 26 14.44 5.07 7.00
CA TYR A 26 14.38 5.36 5.56
C TYR A 26 13.09 4.80 4.97
N VAL A 27 12.51 5.49 3.98
CA VAL A 27 11.23 5.07 3.35
C VAL A 27 11.27 3.61 2.89
N ALA A 28 12.39 3.20 2.30
CA ALA A 28 12.55 1.86 1.77
C ALA A 28 14.03 1.50 1.61
N TYR A 29 14.29 0.19 1.64
CA TYR A 29 15.58 -0.42 1.40
C TYR A 29 15.50 -1.42 0.26
N SER A 30 16.48 -1.38 -0.62
CA SER A 30 16.72 -2.47 -1.57
C SER A 30 17.50 -3.59 -0.88
N LEU A 31 17.03 -4.82 -1.02
CA LEU A 31 17.65 -6.01 -0.43
C LEU A 31 18.58 -6.70 -1.44
N GLY A 32 19.80 -7.00 -0.99
CA GLY A 32 20.75 -7.90 -1.66
C GLY A 32 20.96 -9.17 -0.84
N GLU A 33 21.84 -10.06 -1.31
CA GLU A 33 22.09 -11.35 -0.66
C GLU A 33 22.67 -11.21 0.76
N LYS A 34 23.47 -10.16 1.00
CA LYS A 34 24.26 -10.01 2.23
C LYS A 34 23.99 -8.70 2.97
N GLY A 35 22.95 -7.96 2.58
CA GLY A 35 22.56 -6.75 3.27
C GLY A 35 21.54 -5.91 2.52
N LYS A 36 21.15 -4.81 3.15
CA LYS A 36 20.18 -3.86 2.62
C LYS A 36 20.82 -2.50 2.34
N SER A 37 20.30 -1.77 1.36
CA SER A 37 20.74 -0.41 1.03
C SER A 37 19.56 0.54 0.94
N PRO A 38 19.55 1.65 1.71
CA PRO A 38 18.45 2.59 1.69
C PRO A 38 18.32 3.24 0.31
N LEU A 39 17.09 3.44 -0.14
CA LEU A 39 16.81 4.05 -1.44
C LEU A 39 16.92 5.58 -1.36
N PRO A 40 17.48 6.23 -2.40
CA PRO A 40 17.44 7.68 -2.52
C PRO A 40 16.03 8.17 -2.89
N GLU A 41 15.75 9.46 -2.73
CA GLU A 41 14.45 10.06 -3.07
C GLU A 41 14.09 9.93 -4.57
N ARG A 42 15.13 9.93 -5.42
CA ARG A 42 15.01 9.74 -6.86
C ARG A 42 15.54 8.38 -7.26
N ILE A 43 14.64 7.46 -7.57
CA ILE A 43 14.95 6.07 -7.91
C ILE A 43 14.93 5.78 -9.42
N ASP A 44 14.72 6.80 -10.27
CA ASP A 44 14.75 6.68 -11.74
C ASP A 44 16.09 6.15 -12.29
N LYS A 45 17.17 6.35 -11.54
CA LYS A 45 18.53 5.87 -11.88
C LYS A 45 18.90 4.57 -11.19
N VAL A 46 18.05 4.04 -10.31
CA VAL A 46 18.28 2.74 -9.68
C VAL A 46 17.91 1.67 -10.70
N ASP A 47 18.84 0.76 -10.99
CA ASP A 47 18.58 -0.37 -11.90
C ASP A 47 17.38 -1.18 -11.37
N THR A 48 16.40 -1.43 -12.24
CA THR A 48 15.09 -2.02 -11.94
C THR A 48 15.19 -3.30 -11.11
N LYS A 49 16.26 -4.11 -11.28
CA LYS A 49 16.44 -5.33 -10.50
C LYS A 49 16.58 -5.10 -9.00
N TYR A 50 17.05 -3.92 -8.58
CA TYR A 50 17.18 -3.56 -7.17
C TYR A 50 15.86 -3.05 -6.57
N LEU A 51 14.83 -2.85 -7.40
CA LEU A 51 13.47 -2.51 -6.96
C LEU A 51 12.56 -3.74 -6.87
N LEU A 52 13.08 -4.94 -7.16
CA LEU A 52 12.35 -6.20 -7.04
C LEU A 52 12.09 -6.58 -5.59
N ASN A 53 13.13 -6.49 -4.76
CA ASN A 53 13.08 -6.91 -3.37
C ASN A 53 13.28 -5.67 -2.48
N ILE A 54 12.17 -5.12 -2.01
CA ILE A 54 12.15 -3.92 -1.18
C ILE A 54 11.68 -4.29 0.22
N GLU A 55 12.40 -3.79 1.22
CA GLU A 55 11.94 -3.72 2.61
C GLU A 55 11.48 -2.28 2.88
N TRP A 56 10.21 -2.10 3.21
CA TRP A 56 9.68 -0.79 3.60
C TRP A 56 10.10 -0.45 5.01
N GLY A 57 10.56 0.78 5.24
CA GLY A 57 10.96 1.20 6.59
C GLY A 57 9.76 1.44 7.49
N ASP A 58 9.99 1.33 8.79
CA ASP A 58 8.94 1.46 9.79
C ASP A 58 8.22 2.82 9.70
N TYR A 59 6.92 2.81 9.95
CA TYR A 59 6.10 4.02 9.95
C TYR A 59 5.11 4.00 11.09
N ALA A 60 5.19 5.03 11.92
CA ALA A 60 4.32 5.25 13.07
C ALA A 60 3.43 6.50 12.88
N GLY A 61 3.26 6.96 11.63
CA GLY A 61 2.39 8.10 11.31
C GLY A 61 0.98 7.67 10.90
N ARG A 62 0.12 8.63 10.56
CA ARG A 62 -1.24 8.34 10.09
C ARG A 62 -1.22 7.52 8.81
N GLN A 63 -2.01 6.46 8.77
CA GLN A 63 -2.31 5.74 7.54
C GLN A 63 -3.35 6.49 6.72
N ALA A 64 -2.99 6.95 5.52
CA ALA A 64 -3.96 7.56 4.62
C ALA A 64 -4.94 6.51 4.10
N ARG A 65 -6.25 6.80 4.12
CA ARG A 65 -7.24 5.89 3.54
C ARG A 65 -7.14 5.92 2.02
N LEU A 66 -6.69 4.82 1.43
CA LEU A 66 -6.42 4.71 0.01
C LEU A 66 -7.34 3.64 -0.60
N GLY A 67 -8.16 4.03 -1.57
CA GLY A 67 -8.92 3.09 -2.39
C GLY A 67 -8.10 2.68 -3.60
N VAL A 68 -7.94 1.37 -3.82
CA VAL A 68 -7.29 0.84 -5.02
C VAL A 68 -8.36 0.58 -6.06
N LEU A 69 -8.29 1.27 -7.19
CA LEU A 69 -9.18 1.00 -8.33
C LEU A 69 -8.68 -0.19 -9.12
N GLU A 70 -9.59 -0.80 -9.89
CA GLU A 70 -9.27 -1.90 -10.80
C GLU A 70 -8.06 -1.55 -11.69
N VAL A 71 -7.17 -2.52 -11.87
CA VAL A 71 -5.98 -2.35 -12.70
C VAL A 71 -6.36 -2.57 -14.16
N ASP A 72 -6.39 -1.48 -14.92
CA ASP A 72 -6.64 -1.54 -16.36
C ASP A 72 -5.42 -2.10 -17.11
N ASN A 73 -5.65 -2.98 -18.08
CA ASN A 73 -4.62 -3.43 -19.02
C ASN A 73 -4.91 -2.91 -20.43
N ASN A 74 -4.16 -1.88 -20.84
CA ASN A 74 -4.21 -1.30 -22.18
C ASN A 74 -3.05 -1.77 -23.07
N SER A 75 -2.29 -2.77 -22.65
CA SER A 75 -1.19 -3.33 -23.46
C SER A 75 -1.72 -4.19 -24.62
N ALA A 76 -0.97 -4.24 -25.71
CA ALA A 76 -1.31 -5.08 -26.87
C ALA A 76 -0.99 -6.57 -26.67
N ALA A 77 -0.43 -6.96 -25.51
CA ALA A 77 -0.03 -8.34 -25.23
C ALA A 77 -1.22 -9.20 -24.80
N ASN A 78 -1.34 -10.39 -25.39
CA ASN A 78 -2.44 -11.34 -25.16
C ASN A 78 -1.97 -12.71 -24.62
N SER A 79 -0.67 -12.88 -24.38
CA SER A 79 -0.12 -14.12 -23.83
C SER A 79 1.24 -13.91 -23.15
N TYR A 80 1.56 -14.79 -22.19
CA TYR A 80 2.89 -14.92 -21.62
C TYR A 80 3.26 -16.40 -21.42
N THR A 81 4.55 -16.69 -21.52
CA THR A 81 5.09 -18.04 -21.36
C THR A 81 5.82 -18.18 -20.02
N VAL A 82 5.45 -19.19 -19.24
CA VAL A 82 6.18 -19.62 -18.04
C VAL A 82 6.99 -20.85 -18.37
N SER A 83 8.31 -20.73 -18.39
CA SER A 83 9.20 -21.88 -18.56
C SER A 83 9.31 -22.66 -17.25
N THR A 84 8.89 -23.93 -17.25
CA THR A 84 8.99 -24.84 -16.10
C THR A 84 10.00 -25.96 -16.37
N MET A 85 10.40 -26.70 -15.34
CA MET A 85 11.24 -27.90 -15.50
C MET A 85 10.57 -29.02 -16.32
N MET A 86 9.26 -28.93 -16.55
CA MET A 86 8.47 -29.88 -17.34
C MET A 86 8.14 -29.36 -18.75
N GLY A 87 8.61 -28.16 -19.11
CA GLY A 87 8.33 -27.50 -20.39
C GLY A 87 7.71 -26.11 -20.23
N ASP A 88 7.54 -25.42 -21.36
CA ASP A 88 6.92 -24.10 -21.43
C ASP A 88 5.39 -24.20 -21.31
N ILE A 89 4.82 -23.46 -20.35
CA ILE A 89 3.37 -23.29 -20.19
C ILE A 89 2.99 -21.94 -20.80
N ASN A 90 2.19 -21.96 -21.86
CA ASN A 90 1.66 -20.76 -22.50
C ASN A 90 0.32 -20.39 -21.88
N TYR A 91 0.25 -19.21 -21.26
CA TYR A 91 -1.00 -18.61 -20.83
C TYR A 91 -1.47 -17.66 -21.93
N SER A 92 -2.56 -18.00 -22.61
CA SER A 92 -3.19 -17.15 -23.63
C SER A 92 -4.64 -16.88 -23.26
N ASP A 93 -5.02 -15.61 -23.22
CA ASP A 93 -6.42 -15.20 -23.19
C ASP A 93 -6.86 -14.87 -24.63
N SER A 94 -8.03 -15.37 -25.04
CA SER A 94 -8.65 -15.06 -26.33
C SER A 94 -9.23 -13.64 -26.40
N SER A 95 -9.25 -12.95 -25.26
CA SER A 95 -9.66 -11.57 -25.09
C SER A 95 -8.39 -10.76 -24.80
N THR A 96 -8.22 -9.62 -25.47
CA THR A 96 -7.10 -8.68 -25.28
C THR A 96 -6.66 -8.52 -23.81
N GLY A 97 -5.35 -8.63 -23.55
CA GLY A 97 -4.73 -8.35 -22.25
C GLY A 97 -4.17 -9.60 -21.57
N VAL A 98 -2.92 -9.53 -21.14
CA VAL A 98 -2.36 -10.48 -20.17
C VAL A 98 -3.26 -10.51 -18.92
N PRO A 99 -3.61 -11.68 -18.36
CA PRO A 99 -4.43 -11.80 -17.17
C PRO A 99 -3.92 -10.88 -16.05
N VAL A 100 -4.64 -9.78 -15.83
CA VAL A 100 -4.35 -8.72 -14.83
C VAL A 100 -4.80 -9.11 -13.43
N ASN A 101 -5.53 -10.23 -13.30
CA ASN A 101 -6.18 -10.71 -12.08
C ASN A 101 -5.23 -10.98 -10.89
N GLY A 102 -3.91 -10.82 -11.07
CA GLY A 102 -2.91 -10.86 -9.99
C GLY A 102 -2.12 -9.58 -9.77
N ILE A 103 -2.15 -8.62 -10.71
CA ILE A 103 -1.38 -7.36 -10.59
C ILE A 103 -1.96 -6.49 -9.48
N GLU A 104 -3.28 -6.40 -9.40
CA GLU A 104 -3.97 -5.68 -8.32
C GLU A 104 -3.59 -6.22 -6.93
N ALA A 105 -3.54 -7.55 -6.78
CA ALA A 105 -3.11 -8.17 -5.53
C ALA A 105 -1.67 -7.78 -5.16
N ILE A 106 -0.76 -7.65 -6.14
CA ILE A 106 0.62 -7.16 -5.92
C ILE A 106 0.61 -5.69 -5.51
N VAL A 107 -0.25 -4.86 -6.10
CA VAL A 107 -0.40 -3.44 -5.73
C VAL A 107 -0.90 -3.31 -4.29
N ILE A 108 -1.97 -4.03 -3.94
CA ILE A 108 -2.56 -4.04 -2.59
C ILE A 108 -1.54 -4.55 -1.57
N ASP A 109 -0.83 -5.65 -1.86
CA ASP A 109 0.20 -6.20 -0.99
C ASP A 109 1.36 -5.22 -0.79
N SER A 110 1.92 -4.68 -1.88
CA SER A 110 3.03 -3.71 -1.83
C SER A 110 2.63 -2.45 -1.05
N LEU A 111 1.42 -1.91 -1.25
CA LEU A 111 0.89 -0.78 -0.49
C LEU A 111 0.66 -1.13 1.00
N SER A 112 0.14 -2.33 1.30
CA SER A 112 -0.14 -2.77 2.66
C SER A 112 1.14 -2.93 3.48
N GLN A 113 2.19 -3.51 2.87
CA GLN A 113 3.49 -3.70 3.51
C GLN A 113 4.19 -2.39 3.89
N THR A 114 3.83 -1.26 3.27
CA THR A 114 4.41 0.04 3.62
C THR A 114 4.04 0.51 5.02
N GLY A 115 2.95 -0.01 5.60
CA GLY A 115 2.36 0.48 6.85
C GLY A 115 1.82 1.91 6.78
N ARG A 116 1.83 2.57 5.60
CA ARG A 116 1.48 3.99 5.39
C ARG A 116 0.06 4.19 4.85
N PHE A 117 -0.59 3.13 4.40
CA PHE A 117 -1.91 3.18 3.80
C PHE A 117 -2.90 2.29 4.54
N ARG A 118 -4.10 2.83 4.79
CA ARG A 118 -5.25 2.06 5.23
C ARG A 118 -6.10 1.77 4.00
N LEU A 119 -5.90 0.59 3.44
CA LEU A 119 -6.53 0.22 2.19
C LEU A 119 -8.04 0.03 2.38
N VAL A 120 -8.83 0.55 1.44
CA VAL A 120 -10.29 0.37 1.40
C VAL A 120 -10.69 -0.23 0.06
N GLU A 121 -11.62 -1.17 0.10
CA GLU A 121 -12.05 -1.93 -1.06
C GLU A 121 -12.86 -1.05 -2.03
N ARG A 122 -12.56 -1.15 -3.33
CA ARG A 122 -13.28 -0.42 -4.38
C ARG A 122 -13.62 -1.31 -5.56
N THR A 123 -12.78 -2.30 -5.86
CA THR A 123 -13.03 -3.31 -6.88
C THR A 123 -14.20 -4.20 -6.45
N GLU A 124 -14.15 -4.73 -5.23
CA GLU A 124 -15.19 -5.64 -4.70
C GLU A 124 -16.24 -4.93 -3.82
N LEU A 125 -16.38 -3.61 -3.97
CA LEU A 125 -17.31 -2.82 -3.15
C LEU A 125 -18.77 -3.26 -3.36
N GLY A 126 -19.13 -3.70 -4.57
CA GLY A 126 -20.46 -4.19 -4.88
C GLY A 126 -20.87 -5.39 -4.01
N ASP A 127 -19.96 -6.34 -3.82
CA ASP A 127 -20.18 -7.52 -2.99
C ASP A 127 -20.30 -7.16 -1.50
N VAL A 128 -19.49 -6.19 -1.04
CA VAL A 128 -19.59 -5.66 0.34
C VAL A 128 -20.95 -5.00 0.58
N LEU A 129 -21.47 -4.26 -0.40
CA LEU A 129 -22.81 -3.66 -0.32
C LEU A 129 -23.91 -4.72 -0.35
N ALA A 130 -23.78 -5.72 -1.23
CA ALA A 130 -24.73 -6.82 -1.31
C ALA A 130 -24.83 -7.62 0.01
N GLU A 131 -23.73 -7.79 0.75
CA GLU A 131 -23.73 -8.42 2.08
C GLU A 131 -24.48 -7.56 3.13
N GLN A 132 -24.33 -6.23 3.09
CA GLN A 132 -25.10 -5.31 3.95
C GLN A 132 -26.59 -5.33 3.62
N ASP A 133 -26.94 -5.45 2.34
CA ASP A 133 -28.32 -5.58 1.87
C ASP A 133 -28.91 -6.94 2.27
N LEU A 134 -28.13 -8.02 2.18
CA LEU A 134 -28.53 -9.34 2.64
C LEU A 134 -28.80 -9.34 4.15
N ALA A 135 -27.94 -8.71 4.95
CA ALA A 135 -28.16 -8.52 6.38
C ALA A 135 -29.44 -7.71 6.68
N SER A 136 -29.70 -6.66 5.89
CA SER A 136 -30.89 -5.81 6.02
C SER A 136 -32.19 -6.50 5.55
N SER A 137 -32.09 -7.50 4.67
CA SER A 137 -33.25 -8.26 4.16
C SER A 137 -33.93 -9.15 5.20
N GLY A 138 -33.31 -9.35 6.37
CA GLY A 138 -33.80 -10.24 7.43
C GLY A 138 -33.50 -11.72 7.19
N ARG A 139 -32.70 -12.06 6.16
CA ARG A 139 -32.28 -13.44 5.85
C ARG A 139 -31.07 -13.92 6.67
N VAL A 140 -30.34 -13.01 7.31
CA VAL A 140 -29.14 -13.31 8.11
C VAL A 140 -29.48 -13.43 9.60
N ALA A 141 -28.85 -14.38 10.29
CA ALA A 141 -28.97 -14.53 11.73
C ALA A 141 -28.43 -13.29 12.47
N LYS A 142 -29.08 -12.87 13.56
CA LYS A 142 -28.59 -11.78 14.42
C LYS A 142 -27.70 -12.37 15.53
N PRO A 143 -26.58 -11.70 15.91
CA PRO A 143 -26.14 -10.35 15.52
C PRO A 143 -25.09 -10.32 14.39
N SER A 144 -24.97 -11.37 13.58
CA SER A 144 -23.85 -11.52 12.63
C SER A 144 -23.96 -10.71 11.34
N GLY A 145 -25.12 -10.10 11.07
CA GLY A 145 -25.32 -9.30 9.85
C GLY A 145 -24.45 -8.05 9.80
N ALA A 146 -23.85 -7.80 8.64
CA ALA A 146 -23.14 -6.56 8.36
C ALA A 146 -24.10 -5.35 8.45
N LYS A 147 -23.66 -4.28 9.11
CA LYS A 147 -24.47 -3.07 9.29
C LYS A 147 -24.28 -2.12 8.12
N THR A 148 -25.40 -1.67 7.55
CA THR A 148 -25.42 -0.60 6.54
C THR A 148 -24.83 0.70 7.07
N GLY A 149 -24.19 1.46 6.18
CA GLY A 149 -23.66 2.80 6.47
C GLY A 149 -22.28 2.81 7.12
N ASN A 150 -21.62 1.65 7.25
CA ASN A 150 -20.27 1.54 7.81
C ASN A 150 -19.18 1.31 6.74
N VAL A 151 -19.50 1.50 5.46
CA VAL A 151 -18.47 1.50 4.40
C VAL A 151 -17.56 2.72 4.61
N LEU A 152 -16.26 2.48 4.66
CA LEU A 152 -15.28 3.56 4.82
C LEU A 152 -15.06 4.30 3.50
N GLY A 153 -15.08 5.63 3.55
CA GLY A 153 -14.64 6.50 2.46
C GLY A 153 -13.11 6.49 2.30
N ALA A 154 -12.65 6.71 1.07
CA ALA A 154 -11.23 6.87 0.75
C ALA A 154 -10.89 8.37 0.77
N GLU A 155 -9.67 8.73 1.18
CA GLU A 155 -9.13 10.09 1.01
C GLU A 155 -8.53 10.25 -0.39
N TYR A 156 -7.83 9.21 -0.83
CA TYR A 156 -7.28 9.12 -2.17
C TYR A 156 -7.75 7.86 -2.88
N LEU A 157 -7.87 7.92 -4.19
CA LEU A 157 -7.98 6.76 -5.06
C LEU A 157 -6.68 6.60 -5.85
N VAL A 158 -6.18 5.37 -5.96
CA VAL A 158 -5.07 5.04 -6.84
C VAL A 158 -5.58 4.26 -8.05
N GLN A 159 -5.21 4.71 -9.24
CA GLN A 159 -5.40 3.97 -10.49
C GLN A 159 -4.04 3.56 -11.02
N LEU A 160 -3.92 2.31 -11.45
CA LEU A 160 -2.75 1.81 -12.15
C LEU A 160 -3.18 1.21 -13.49
N VAL A 161 -2.54 1.65 -14.56
CA VAL A 161 -2.81 1.19 -15.92
C VAL A 161 -1.54 0.55 -16.47
N VAL A 162 -1.63 -0.70 -16.91
CA VAL A 162 -0.56 -1.36 -17.66
C VAL A 162 -0.62 -0.84 -19.10
N THR A 163 0.36 -0.03 -19.49
CA THR A 163 0.41 0.64 -20.79
C THR A 163 1.24 -0.12 -21.81
N ASP A 164 2.22 -0.90 -21.35
CA ASP A 164 3.11 -1.69 -22.22
C ASP A 164 3.47 -2.99 -21.50
N TYR A 165 3.55 -4.08 -22.25
CA TYR A 165 3.85 -5.40 -21.73
C TYR A 165 4.60 -6.18 -22.80
N GLU A 166 5.92 -6.30 -22.67
CA GLU A 166 6.75 -6.93 -23.69
C GLU A 166 7.60 -8.05 -23.08
N THR A 167 7.48 -9.24 -23.68
CA THR A 167 8.37 -10.36 -23.42
C THR A 167 9.24 -10.54 -24.67
N ASN A 168 10.54 -10.33 -24.56
CA ASN A 168 11.43 -10.65 -25.68
C ASN A 168 11.60 -12.17 -25.76
N THR A 169 10.81 -12.82 -26.61
CA THR A 169 11.14 -14.14 -27.16
C THR A 169 12.20 -13.95 -28.24
N SER A 170 13.42 -14.42 -28.01
CA SER A 170 14.39 -14.57 -29.08
C SER A 170 13.86 -15.58 -30.11
N GLY A 171 13.16 -15.13 -31.16
CA GLY A 171 12.65 -16.04 -32.19
C GLY A 171 11.66 -15.45 -33.18
N THR A 172 12.20 -15.03 -34.32
CA THR A 172 11.55 -14.89 -35.64
C THR A 172 10.84 -13.58 -35.92
N ASP A 173 11.52 -12.74 -36.70
CA ASP A 173 10.91 -11.86 -37.69
C ASP A 173 9.69 -12.52 -38.34
N LYS A 174 8.49 -12.08 -37.96
CA LYS A 174 7.28 -12.23 -38.77
C LYS A 174 6.81 -10.85 -39.25
N GLY A 175 7.76 -10.08 -39.78
CA GLY A 175 7.48 -9.18 -40.89
C GLY A 175 7.20 -10.01 -42.15
N ILE A 176 6.38 -9.48 -43.03
CA ILE A 176 5.94 -10.09 -44.30
C ILE A 176 7.18 -10.40 -45.17
N GLY A 177 7.66 -11.64 -45.09
CA GLY A 177 8.92 -12.04 -45.72
C GLY A 177 9.14 -13.55 -45.69
N GLY A 178 8.06 -14.34 -45.78
CA GLY A 178 8.16 -15.77 -45.96
C GLY A 178 8.73 -16.10 -47.34
N LEU A 179 10.05 -16.25 -47.45
CA LEU A 179 10.61 -17.17 -48.45
C LEU A 179 12.08 -17.57 -48.23
N LEU A 180 12.95 -16.83 -47.53
CA LEU A 180 14.40 -17.06 -47.74
C LEU A 180 15.23 -17.36 -46.49
N THR A 181 15.11 -18.54 -45.88
CA THR A 181 16.24 -19.12 -45.10
C THR A 181 16.25 -20.66 -45.17
N LYS A 182 16.68 -21.17 -46.33
CA LYS A 182 17.18 -22.54 -46.45
C LYS A 182 18.60 -22.57 -45.85
N LYS A 183 18.86 -23.57 -44.99
CA LYS A 183 20.18 -24.08 -44.53
C LYS A 183 20.90 -23.35 -43.37
N VAL A 184 20.63 -23.80 -42.14
CA VAL A 184 21.67 -24.00 -41.11
C VAL A 184 21.31 -25.31 -40.36
N PRO A 185 22.23 -26.26 -40.16
CA PRO A 185 21.92 -27.60 -39.70
C PRO A 185 21.63 -27.65 -38.19
N LEU A 186 20.72 -28.56 -37.84
CA LEU A 186 20.34 -28.98 -36.50
C LEU A 186 21.42 -29.88 -35.89
N LEU A 187 22.38 -29.35 -35.13
CA LEU A 187 23.27 -30.10 -34.22
C LEU A 187 23.79 -29.21 -33.08
N GLY A 188 23.54 -29.62 -31.83
CA GLY A 188 24.32 -29.37 -30.61
C GLY A 188 24.80 -27.94 -30.30
N GLY A 189 24.13 -27.25 -29.38
CA GLY A 189 24.69 -26.04 -28.76
C GLY A 189 23.66 -25.25 -27.97
N VAL A 190 23.89 -25.12 -26.67
CA VAL A 190 23.21 -24.20 -25.75
C VAL A 190 23.12 -22.82 -26.38
N LYS A 191 21.93 -22.39 -26.81
CA LYS A 191 21.63 -20.97 -27.07
C LYS A 191 21.13 -20.36 -25.77
N ALA A 192 22.05 -19.83 -24.98
CA ALA A 192 21.74 -18.88 -23.92
C ALA A 192 21.18 -17.60 -24.58
N GLY A 193 19.86 -17.54 -24.76
CA GLY A 193 19.14 -16.37 -25.25
C GLY A 193 18.62 -15.55 -24.08
N SER A 194 19.14 -14.34 -23.91
CA SER A 194 18.75 -13.40 -22.86
C SER A 194 17.23 -13.12 -22.90
N SER A 195 16.47 -13.67 -21.96
CA SER A 195 15.06 -13.30 -21.78
C SER A 195 15.01 -11.92 -21.10
N THR A 196 14.37 -10.96 -21.76
CA THR A 196 14.16 -9.59 -21.24
C THR A 196 12.66 -9.39 -21.03
N GLY A 197 12.31 -8.91 -19.84
CA GLY A 197 10.95 -8.48 -19.51
C GLY A 197 10.89 -6.96 -19.42
N ARG A 198 9.86 -6.37 -20.04
CA ARG A 198 9.59 -4.93 -19.99
C ARG A 198 8.12 -4.73 -19.66
N VAL A 199 7.85 -3.77 -18.79
CA VAL A 199 6.49 -3.29 -18.52
C VAL A 199 6.49 -1.76 -18.49
N GLY A 200 5.44 -1.18 -19.05
CA GLY A 200 5.08 0.22 -18.87
C GLY A 200 3.86 0.32 -17.96
N LEU A 201 3.94 1.15 -16.93
CA LEU A 201 2.85 1.41 -15.99
C LEU A 201 2.56 2.90 -15.91
N ASN A 202 1.30 3.30 -15.96
CA ASN A 202 0.85 4.64 -15.61
C ASN A 202 0.15 4.59 -14.26
N VAL A 203 0.65 5.33 -13.27
CA VAL A 203 0.01 5.47 -11.96
C VAL A 203 -0.61 6.85 -11.83
N ARG A 204 -1.79 6.92 -11.19
CA ARG A 204 -2.50 8.15 -10.86
C ARG A 204 -2.93 8.13 -9.40
N LEU A 205 -2.77 9.27 -8.72
CA LEU A 205 -3.35 9.55 -7.42
C LEU A 205 -4.45 10.59 -7.62
N ILE A 206 -5.65 10.28 -7.12
CA ILE A 206 -6.84 11.09 -7.28
C ILE A 206 -7.31 11.48 -5.88
N ASP A 207 -7.53 12.78 -5.66
CA ASP A 207 -8.20 13.26 -4.44
C ASP A 207 -9.69 12.91 -4.53
N ALA A 208 -10.18 12.14 -3.55
CA ALA A 208 -11.56 11.63 -3.58
C ALA A 208 -12.61 12.69 -3.26
N GLU A 209 -12.22 13.81 -2.65
CA GLU A 209 -13.10 14.93 -2.29
C GLU A 209 -13.33 15.84 -3.50
N THR A 210 -12.26 16.16 -4.24
CA THR A 210 -12.32 17.11 -5.36
C THR A 210 -12.35 16.46 -6.74
N SER A 211 -12.09 15.15 -6.82
CA SER A 211 -11.85 14.42 -8.08
C SER A 211 -10.62 14.91 -8.86
N GLU A 212 -9.73 15.67 -8.23
CA GLU A 212 -8.50 16.16 -8.87
C GLU A 212 -7.46 15.03 -8.98
N ILE A 213 -6.86 14.87 -10.17
CA ILE A 213 -5.67 14.02 -10.32
C ILE A 213 -4.47 14.81 -9.79
N THR A 214 -4.12 14.57 -8.53
CA THR A 214 -3.05 15.29 -7.83
C THR A 214 -1.65 14.81 -8.22
N PHE A 215 -1.55 13.58 -8.75
CA PHE A 215 -0.29 13.03 -9.24
C PHE A 215 -0.50 12.06 -10.38
N THR A 216 0.42 12.08 -11.35
CA THR A 216 0.54 11.05 -12.38
C THR A 216 2.00 10.75 -12.69
N LYS A 217 2.32 9.48 -12.93
CA LYS A 217 3.66 9.06 -13.31
C LYS A 217 3.62 7.89 -14.29
N GLN A 218 4.34 8.05 -15.39
CA GLN A 218 4.72 6.94 -16.26
C GLN A 218 5.99 6.28 -15.70
N ILE A 219 5.93 4.97 -15.55
CA ILE A 219 7.02 4.11 -15.10
C ILE A 219 7.31 3.12 -16.22
N GLU A 220 8.60 2.89 -16.46
CA GLU A 220 9.10 1.86 -17.35
C GLU A 220 10.08 1.00 -16.56
N ALA A 221 9.77 -0.28 -16.44
CA ALA A 221 10.59 -1.24 -15.71
C ALA A 221 11.09 -2.31 -16.69
N VAL A 222 12.41 -2.51 -16.72
CA VAL A 222 13.07 -3.45 -17.64
C VAL A 222 14.01 -4.37 -16.86
N ILE A 223 13.78 -5.67 -16.95
CA ILE A 223 14.61 -6.72 -16.36
C ILE A 223 15.31 -7.49 -17.48
N LYS A 224 16.64 -7.46 -17.48
CA LYS A 224 17.50 -8.20 -18.41
C LYS A 224 18.17 -9.35 -17.64
N GLU A 225 17.94 -10.58 -18.09
CA GLU A 225 18.45 -11.87 -17.54
C GLU A 225 17.79 -12.39 -16.25
N THR A 226 17.54 -13.70 -16.22
CA THR A 226 16.84 -14.46 -15.13
C THR A 226 17.82 -15.22 -14.23
N ASN A 227 19.00 -14.68 -13.94
CA ASN A 227 19.93 -15.29 -12.99
C ASN A 227 19.73 -14.82 -11.54
N LEU A 228 18.72 -14.00 -11.28
CA LEU A 228 18.30 -13.61 -9.93
C LEU A 228 17.50 -14.77 -9.34
N SER A 229 18.19 -15.72 -8.73
CA SER A 229 17.55 -16.66 -7.81
C SER A 229 16.94 -15.84 -6.68
N PHE A 230 15.62 -15.89 -6.53
CA PHE A 230 14.89 -15.48 -5.33
C PHE A 230 15.31 -16.42 -4.19
N GLY A 231 16.55 -16.24 -3.72
CA GLY A 231 17.29 -17.16 -2.88
C GLY A 231 17.17 -16.77 -1.43
N GLY A 232 16.25 -17.41 -0.71
CA GLY A 232 16.11 -17.27 0.73
C GLY A 232 14.66 -17.37 1.15
N ALA A 233 14.31 -18.47 1.82
CA ALA A 233 13.02 -18.66 2.47
C ALA A 233 12.67 -17.43 3.34
N GLY A 234 11.64 -16.66 2.98
CA GLY A 234 11.07 -15.69 3.92
C GLY A 234 10.37 -14.44 3.40
N LEU A 235 10.43 -14.08 2.10
CA LEU A 235 9.97 -12.75 1.65
C LEU A 235 8.69 -12.72 0.80
N ILE A 236 8.06 -13.86 0.55
CA ILE A 236 6.68 -13.92 0.02
C ILE A 236 5.91 -14.76 1.03
N GLY A 237 5.18 -14.07 1.91
CA GLY A 237 4.47 -14.66 3.03
C GLY A 237 3.51 -15.77 2.59
N ASP A 238 3.39 -16.76 3.46
CA ASP A 238 2.60 -18.00 3.38
C ASP A 238 1.07 -17.76 3.40
N VAL A 239 0.59 -16.68 2.78
CA VAL A 239 -0.81 -16.25 2.84
C VAL A 239 -1.36 -16.08 1.42
N GLY A 240 -2.05 -17.12 0.93
CA GLY A 240 -3.01 -17.05 -0.18
C GLY A 240 -2.48 -17.01 -1.63
N LEU A 241 -1.27 -16.52 -1.88
CA LEU A 241 -0.75 -16.27 -3.25
C LEU A 241 0.32 -17.29 -3.75
N GLY A 242 0.64 -18.31 -2.94
CA GLY A 242 1.90 -19.08 -2.98
C GLY A 242 2.24 -19.89 -4.24
N GLY A 243 1.29 -20.14 -5.15
CA GLY A 243 1.53 -20.89 -6.40
C GLY A 243 1.71 -20.01 -7.65
N PHE A 244 0.86 -18.99 -7.77
CA PHE A 244 0.89 -18.03 -8.89
C PHE A 244 2.09 -17.09 -8.76
N MET A 245 2.25 -16.44 -7.61
CA MET A 245 3.34 -15.48 -7.38
C MET A 245 4.71 -16.12 -7.44
N SER A 246 4.86 -17.37 -6.98
CA SER A 246 6.12 -18.14 -7.05
C SER A 246 6.55 -18.46 -8.48
N GLN A 247 5.61 -18.58 -9.43
CA GLN A 247 5.92 -18.82 -10.84
C GLN A 247 6.05 -17.51 -11.62
N TYR A 248 5.18 -16.55 -11.34
CA TYR A 248 5.16 -15.24 -11.98
C TYR A 248 6.44 -14.44 -11.71
N SER A 249 6.88 -14.37 -10.44
CA SER A 249 8.12 -13.69 -10.02
C SER A 249 9.41 -14.33 -10.55
N LYS A 250 9.34 -15.52 -11.14
CA LYS A 250 10.49 -16.16 -11.83
C LYS A 250 10.63 -15.73 -13.27
N THR A 251 9.59 -15.14 -13.87
CA THR A 251 9.67 -14.63 -15.24
C THR A 251 10.27 -13.21 -15.25
N PRO A 252 11.09 -12.84 -16.24
CA PRO A 252 11.60 -11.46 -16.35
C PRO A 252 10.50 -10.40 -16.41
N VAL A 253 9.35 -10.73 -17.02
CA VAL A 253 8.24 -9.79 -17.13
C VAL A 253 7.48 -9.65 -15.82
N GLY A 254 7.25 -10.74 -15.08
CA GLY A 254 6.66 -10.66 -13.74
C GLY A 254 7.57 -9.94 -12.75
N GLN A 255 8.89 -10.11 -12.88
CA GLN A 255 9.88 -9.30 -12.18
C GLN A 255 9.75 -7.81 -12.54
N ALA A 256 9.68 -7.48 -13.84
CA ALA A 256 9.51 -6.09 -14.27
C ALA A 256 8.23 -5.46 -13.70
N VAL A 257 7.11 -6.21 -13.67
CA VAL A 257 5.83 -5.79 -13.05
C VAL A 257 6.00 -5.49 -11.56
N ILE A 258 6.57 -6.42 -10.79
CA ILE A 258 6.79 -6.23 -9.34
C ILE A 258 7.67 -5.01 -9.08
N ALA A 259 8.80 -4.88 -9.80
CA ALA A 259 9.69 -3.73 -9.67
C ALA A 259 9.00 -2.41 -10.04
N GLY A 260 8.19 -2.41 -11.11
CA GLY A 260 7.41 -1.24 -11.53
C GLY A 260 6.36 -0.83 -10.50
N ILE A 261 5.66 -1.79 -9.88
CA ILE A 261 4.69 -1.53 -8.81
C ILE A 261 5.40 -0.99 -7.57
N ASN A 262 6.49 -1.61 -7.15
CA ASN A 262 7.29 -1.12 -6.02
C ASN A 262 7.78 0.31 -6.25
N GLN A 263 8.21 0.64 -7.47
CA GLN A 263 8.53 2.01 -7.85
C GLN A 263 7.31 2.93 -7.78
N ALA A 264 6.14 2.49 -8.25
CA ALA A 264 4.90 3.26 -8.17
C ALA A 264 4.52 3.56 -6.71
N VAL A 265 4.55 2.56 -5.85
CA VAL A 265 4.28 2.69 -4.41
C VAL A 265 5.25 3.66 -3.74
N PHE A 266 6.55 3.56 -4.05
CA PHE A 266 7.56 4.50 -3.55
C PHE A 266 7.26 5.96 -3.95
N GLU A 267 6.85 6.18 -5.20
CA GLU A 267 6.45 7.51 -5.67
C GLU A 267 5.15 8.00 -5.02
N LEU A 268 4.17 7.12 -4.82
CA LEU A 268 2.91 7.46 -4.13
C LEU A 268 3.15 7.87 -2.67
N ILE A 269 4.05 7.18 -1.95
CA ILE A 269 4.43 7.55 -0.58
C ILE A 269 4.95 8.99 -0.53
N LYS A 270 5.74 9.41 -1.53
CA LYS A 270 6.25 10.78 -1.61
C LYS A 270 5.15 11.83 -1.79
N GLN A 271 4.09 11.49 -2.53
CA GLN A 271 2.99 12.42 -2.79
C GLN A 271 2.02 12.52 -1.63
N VAL A 272 1.65 11.39 -1.03
CA VAL A 272 0.78 11.36 0.15
C VAL A 272 1.51 11.98 1.36
N GLY A 273 2.83 11.80 1.40
CA GLY A 273 3.71 12.41 2.40
C GLY A 273 3.51 11.83 3.80
N ALA A 274 4.19 12.46 4.76
CA ALA A 274 3.99 12.19 6.17
C ALA A 274 3.06 13.29 6.73
N LYS A 275 1.80 12.95 7.02
CA LYS A 275 0.86 13.86 7.70
C LYS A 275 0.78 13.50 9.19
N PRO A 276 0.74 14.49 10.10
CA PRO A 276 0.49 14.22 11.51
C PRO A 276 -0.82 13.44 11.68
N ALA A 277 -0.92 12.65 12.75
CA ALA A 277 -2.18 12.00 13.08
C ALA A 277 -3.27 13.05 13.29
N GLU A 278 -4.37 12.93 12.55
CA GLU A 278 -5.52 13.83 12.62
C GLU A 278 -6.77 13.01 12.87
N GLY A 279 -7.61 13.51 13.78
CA GLY A 279 -8.84 12.86 14.18
C GLY A 279 -9.88 13.86 14.63
N SER A 280 -10.89 13.36 15.32
CA SER A 280 -11.95 14.15 15.92
C SER A 280 -12.23 13.69 17.35
N ILE A 281 -12.73 14.63 18.16
CA ILE A 281 -13.28 14.37 19.47
C ILE A 281 -14.58 13.57 19.34
N VAL A 282 -14.63 12.39 19.97
CA VAL A 282 -15.81 11.53 20.04
C VAL A 282 -16.67 11.93 21.24
N LYS A 283 -16.02 12.26 22.37
CA LYS A 283 -16.64 12.68 23.61
C LYS A 283 -15.62 13.47 24.43
N ALA A 284 -16.01 14.56 25.07
CA ALA A 284 -15.16 15.30 25.99
C ALA A 284 -15.90 15.61 27.28
N ASP A 285 -15.25 15.28 28.40
CA ASP A 285 -15.62 15.67 29.75
C ASP A 285 -14.46 16.52 30.34
N ALA A 286 -14.68 17.22 31.45
CA ALA A 286 -13.67 18.14 32.03
C ALA A 286 -12.31 17.49 32.35
N ALA A 287 -12.27 16.16 32.54
CA ALA A 287 -11.05 15.42 32.89
C ALA A 287 -10.61 14.41 31.82
N GLN A 288 -11.51 13.97 30.94
CA GLN A 288 -11.26 12.88 29.99
C GLN A 288 -11.82 13.22 28.62
N ILE A 289 -10.96 13.10 27.61
CA ILE A 289 -11.29 13.43 26.23
C ILE A 289 -11.04 12.19 25.37
N TYR A 290 -12.06 11.74 24.67
CA TYR A 290 -12.03 10.56 23.81
C TYR A 290 -11.86 11.00 22.37
N THR A 291 -10.88 10.43 21.67
CA THR A 291 -10.64 10.70 20.24
C THR A 291 -10.85 9.44 19.42
N ASN A 292 -11.18 9.57 18.14
CA ASN A 292 -11.28 8.44 17.21
C ASN A 292 -9.91 7.95 16.68
N LEU A 293 -8.81 8.32 17.34
CA LEU A 293 -7.47 7.85 17.01
C LEU A 293 -7.13 6.62 17.86
N GLY A 294 -6.85 5.50 17.20
CA GLY A 294 -6.51 4.22 17.84
C GLY A 294 -5.01 3.95 17.88
N ALA A 295 -4.66 2.69 18.21
CA ALA A 295 -3.30 2.20 18.29
C ALA A 295 -2.53 2.25 16.95
N ASP A 296 -3.25 2.39 15.84
CA ASP A 296 -2.69 2.60 14.50
C ASP A 296 -2.19 4.05 14.27
N SER A 297 -2.58 5.00 15.13
CA SER A 297 -2.44 6.43 14.88
C SER A 297 -1.70 7.19 15.98
N VAL A 298 -1.82 6.77 17.24
CA VAL A 298 -1.26 7.45 18.41
C VAL A 298 -0.79 6.47 19.49
N ALA A 299 0.17 6.90 20.30
CA ALA A 299 0.68 6.19 21.47
C ALA A 299 0.40 6.97 22.77
N ALA A 300 0.46 6.28 23.92
CA ALA A 300 0.38 6.94 25.21
C ALA A 300 1.56 7.91 25.40
N GLY A 301 1.28 9.13 25.85
CA GLY A 301 2.23 10.24 25.96
C GLY A 301 2.24 11.18 24.76
N ASP A 302 1.61 10.82 23.64
CA ASP A 302 1.50 11.72 22.49
C ASP A 302 0.65 12.95 22.83
N ARG A 303 1.07 14.11 22.31
CA ARG A 303 0.33 15.36 22.45
C ARG A 303 -0.40 15.71 21.17
N LEU A 304 -1.65 16.16 21.32
CA LEU A 304 -2.50 16.58 20.22
C LEU A 304 -2.95 18.02 20.46
N GLU A 305 -2.87 18.86 19.44
CA GLU A 305 -3.57 20.13 19.36
C GLU A 305 -5.05 19.86 19.10
N VAL A 306 -5.92 20.56 19.83
CA VAL A 306 -7.37 20.54 19.64
C VAL A 306 -7.78 21.80 18.90
N LEU A 307 -8.53 21.62 17.82
CA LEU A 307 -8.98 22.67 16.91
C LEU A 307 -10.51 22.65 16.90
N LYS A 308 -11.13 23.75 17.33
CA LYS A 308 -12.58 23.95 17.20
C LYS A 308 -12.93 24.08 15.73
N GLN A 309 -13.82 23.22 15.23
CA GLN A 309 -14.32 23.30 13.87
C GLN A 309 -15.45 24.34 13.82
N GLY A 310 -15.18 25.46 13.16
CA GLY A 310 -16.14 26.54 12.93
C GLY A 310 -16.91 26.37 11.62
N GLU A 311 -17.39 27.48 11.09
CA GLU A 311 -18.17 27.52 9.86
C GLU A 311 -17.38 26.97 8.66
N GLU A 312 -18.08 26.21 7.82
CA GLU A 312 -17.57 25.72 6.54
C GLU A 312 -17.37 26.89 5.58
N LEU A 313 -16.17 26.98 5.03
CA LEU A 313 -15.79 27.96 4.03
C LEU A 313 -16.08 27.37 2.67
N ILE A 314 -17.09 27.89 1.99
CA ILE A 314 -17.49 27.43 0.65
C ILE A 314 -16.97 28.43 -0.36
N ASP A 315 -16.25 27.93 -1.37
CA ASP A 315 -15.82 28.74 -2.50
C ASP A 315 -17.07 29.27 -3.25
N PRO A 316 -17.20 30.60 -3.42
CA PRO A 316 -18.43 31.20 -3.95
C PRO A 316 -18.64 30.95 -5.45
N GLU A 317 -17.59 30.56 -6.18
CA GLU A 317 -17.67 30.34 -7.63
C GLU A 317 -17.94 28.87 -7.96
N THR A 318 -17.29 27.97 -7.22
CA THR A 318 -17.31 26.52 -7.47
C THR A 318 -18.30 25.77 -6.57
N GLY A 319 -18.70 26.36 -5.43
CA GLY A 319 -19.51 25.69 -4.42
C GLY A 319 -18.77 24.58 -3.66
N ILE A 320 -17.46 24.44 -3.88
CA ILE A 320 -16.61 23.45 -3.22
C ILE A 320 -16.33 23.90 -1.79
N SER A 321 -16.43 22.97 -0.84
CA SER A 321 -15.97 23.20 0.53
C SER A 321 -14.45 23.33 0.54
N LEU A 322 -13.95 24.45 1.07
CA LEU A 322 -12.54 24.70 1.34
C LEU A 322 -12.14 24.25 2.76
N GLY A 323 -13.03 23.51 3.43
CA GLY A 323 -12.91 23.14 4.83
C GLY A 323 -13.53 24.18 5.77
N GLY A 324 -13.43 23.97 7.08
CA GLY A 324 -13.97 24.89 8.08
C GLY A 324 -12.92 25.85 8.63
N SER A 325 -13.38 27.01 9.13
CA SER A 325 -12.55 27.83 10.01
C SER A 325 -12.10 27.00 11.22
N MET A 326 -10.81 27.04 11.57
CA MET A 326 -10.25 26.27 12.68
C MET A 326 -9.68 27.24 13.72
N THR A 327 -10.14 27.11 14.97
CA THR A 327 -9.60 27.90 16.09
C THR A 327 -8.95 26.96 17.10
N SER A 328 -7.67 27.20 17.43
CA SER A 328 -6.97 26.39 18.42
C SER A 328 -7.59 26.55 19.81
N LEU A 329 -8.01 25.43 20.40
CA LEU A 329 -8.46 25.32 21.79
C LEU A 329 -7.32 24.97 22.74
N GLY A 330 -6.16 24.56 22.21
CA GLY A 330 -4.95 24.21 22.96
C GLY A 330 -4.60 22.72 22.88
N GLU A 331 -4.03 22.14 23.93
CA GLU A 331 -3.43 20.78 23.87
C GLU A 331 -4.05 19.76 24.82
N ILE A 332 -4.07 18.50 24.36
CA ILE A 332 -4.38 17.29 25.12
C ILE A 332 -3.24 16.29 25.01
N GLU A 333 -3.10 15.41 26.01
CA GLU A 333 -2.10 14.34 26.02
C GLU A 333 -2.78 12.98 26.13
N ILE A 334 -2.42 12.04 25.24
CA ILE A 334 -2.95 10.68 25.23
C ILE A 334 -2.49 9.94 26.49
N SER A 335 -3.44 9.50 27.30
CA SER A 335 -3.20 8.73 28.53
C SER A 335 -3.34 7.22 28.32
N GLN A 336 -4.26 6.81 27.44
CA GLN A 336 -4.53 5.41 27.16
C GLN A 336 -4.94 5.27 25.69
N VAL A 337 -4.48 4.20 25.05
CA VAL A 337 -4.81 3.87 23.67
C VAL A 337 -5.55 2.54 23.63
N GLN A 338 -6.61 2.51 22.84
CA GLN A 338 -7.36 1.31 22.48
C GLN A 338 -7.20 1.06 20.97
N GLU A 339 -7.68 -0.08 20.49
CA GLU A 339 -7.52 -0.46 19.08
C GLU A 339 -8.08 0.59 18.11
N LYS A 340 -9.20 1.23 18.46
CA LYS A 340 -9.96 2.12 17.55
C LYS A 340 -10.20 3.54 18.10
N PHE A 341 -9.74 3.82 19.32
CA PHE A 341 -9.92 5.11 19.97
C PHE A 341 -8.86 5.31 21.05
N SER A 342 -8.76 6.52 21.58
CA SER A 342 -7.85 6.84 22.68
C SER A 342 -8.50 7.77 23.68
N ILE A 343 -7.95 7.76 24.89
CA ILE A 343 -8.37 8.60 26.02
C ILE A 343 -7.23 9.54 26.34
N ALA A 344 -7.51 10.83 26.33
CA ALA A 344 -6.58 11.90 26.59
C ALA A 344 -6.99 12.71 27.84
N ARG A 345 -5.99 13.35 28.45
CA ARG A 345 -6.16 14.34 29.50
C ARG A 345 -5.91 15.74 28.95
N PRO A 346 -6.64 16.77 29.41
CA PRO A 346 -6.33 18.15 29.04
C PRO A 346 -4.96 18.56 29.57
N VAL A 347 -4.18 19.28 28.76
CA VAL A 347 -2.90 19.87 29.16
C VAL A 347 -3.05 21.37 29.32
N SER A 348 -3.50 22.03 28.25
CA SER A 348 -3.72 23.47 28.23
C SER A 348 -4.88 23.75 27.28
N LEU A 349 -6.11 23.62 27.78
CA LEU A 349 -7.32 23.93 27.02
C LEU A 349 -7.92 25.26 27.46
N SER A 350 -8.28 26.11 26.50
CA SER A 350 -8.99 27.36 26.74
C SER A 350 -10.50 27.15 26.99
N ALA A 351 -11.06 26.05 26.48
CA ALA A 351 -12.44 25.63 26.69
C ALA A 351 -12.58 24.10 26.58
N THR A 352 -13.70 23.55 27.05
CA THR A 352 -14.01 22.12 26.83
C THR A 352 -14.34 21.92 25.34
N PRO A 353 -13.70 20.95 24.64
CA PRO A 353 -13.97 20.70 23.23
C PRO A 353 -15.35 20.09 23.03
N ASP A 354 -15.95 20.35 21.87
CA ASP A 354 -17.21 19.76 21.46
C ASP A 354 -16.98 18.47 20.67
N ARG A 355 -17.99 17.58 20.65
CA ARG A 355 -17.96 16.41 19.78
C ARG A 355 -17.86 16.86 18.31
N GLY A 356 -16.89 16.31 17.59
CA GLY A 356 -16.62 16.67 16.19
C GLY A 356 -15.39 17.57 16.02
N ASP A 357 -15.00 18.33 17.05
CA ASP A 357 -13.79 19.15 17.04
C ASP A 357 -12.57 18.32 16.62
N LYS A 358 -11.66 18.94 15.87
CA LYS A 358 -10.53 18.25 15.27
C LYS A 358 -9.38 18.14 16.28
N VAL A 359 -8.64 17.05 16.17
CA VAL A 359 -7.36 16.89 16.88
C VAL A 359 -6.26 16.62 15.88
N ARG A 360 -5.08 17.17 16.12
CA ARG A 360 -3.89 17.00 15.29
C ARG A 360 -2.68 16.74 16.18
N ALA A 361 -1.90 15.71 15.89
CA ALA A 361 -0.67 15.44 16.62
C ALA A 361 0.30 16.62 16.51
N THR A 362 0.80 17.10 17.65
CA THR A 362 1.80 18.17 17.70
C THR A 362 3.19 17.65 17.37
N LYS A 363 3.42 16.35 17.54
CA LYS A 363 4.59 15.66 17.00
C LYS A 363 4.52 15.76 15.48
N ALA A 364 5.48 16.48 14.90
CA ALA A 364 5.66 16.49 13.45
C ALA A 364 5.72 15.04 12.96
N ALA A 365 5.02 14.73 11.86
CA ALA A 365 5.15 13.44 11.23
C ALA A 365 6.63 13.21 10.92
N ALA A 366 7.15 12.02 11.23
CA ALA A 366 8.54 11.69 10.92
C ALA A 366 8.77 12.01 9.43
N PRO A 367 9.73 12.88 9.09
CA PRO A 367 9.96 13.24 7.69
C PRO A 367 10.27 11.97 6.91
N LEU A 368 9.89 11.95 5.63
CA LEU A 368 10.33 10.87 4.75
C LEU A 368 11.85 10.93 4.62
N GLU A 369 12.53 9.96 5.19
CA GLU A 369 13.98 9.88 5.13
C GLU A 369 14.42 9.11 3.89
N PHE A 370 15.41 9.66 3.19
CA PHE A 370 15.98 9.07 1.97
C PHE A 370 17.49 9.02 2.04
N ALA A 371 18.09 8.02 1.38
CA ALA A 371 19.53 7.96 1.25
C ALA A 371 20.06 9.17 0.46
N LYS A 372 21.08 9.85 1.00
CA LYS A 372 21.75 10.96 0.30
C LYS A 372 22.36 10.55 -1.04
N SER A 373 22.73 9.28 -1.17
CA SER A 373 23.33 8.71 -2.38
C SER A 373 23.03 7.22 -2.46
N TRP A 374 22.71 6.75 -3.66
CA TRP A 374 22.48 5.33 -3.92
C TRP A 374 23.77 4.52 -3.84
N LYS A 375 23.71 3.39 -3.12
CA LYS A 375 24.75 2.36 -3.10
C LYS A 375 24.08 1.03 -3.34
N LYS A 376 24.61 0.23 -4.27
CA LYS A 376 24.08 -1.11 -4.51
C LYS A 376 24.23 -1.97 -3.24
N PRO A 377 23.21 -2.76 -2.87
CA PRO A 377 23.34 -3.73 -1.79
C PRO A 377 24.35 -4.83 -2.17
N LYS A 378 24.92 -5.46 -1.14
CA LYS A 378 25.97 -6.47 -1.28
C LYS A 378 25.43 -7.86 -1.58
#